data_AF-A0A6J4XHJ4-F1
#
_entry.id   AF-A0A6J4XHJ4-F1
#
_cell.length_a   1.000
_cell.length_b   1.000
_cell.length_c   1.000
_cell.angle_alpha   90.00
_cell.angle_beta   90.00
_cell.angle_gamma   90.00
#
_symmetry.space_group_name_H-M   'P 1'
#
loop_
_entity.id
_entity.type
_entity.pdbx_description
1 polymer ?
#
loop_
_entity_poly.entity_id
_entity_poly.type
_entity_poly.pdbx_seq_one_letter_code
_entity_poly.pdbx_strand_id
1 'polypeptide(L)' 'SNKLRGLRKKAGTDNQVPALMESEISSKEFRMSWARLIQKIYNINPLLCPKCLGSMRKISFIEDEEIIKNPTPGKS' A
#
# COMPACT_ATOMS: atom_id res chain seq x y z
N SER A 1 -9.11 13.26 -1.12
CA SER A 1 -10.36 14.04 -0.96
C SER A 1 -10.87 14.50 -2.33
N ASN A 2 -12.19 14.47 -2.56
CA ASN A 2 -12.80 14.94 -3.82
C ASN A 2 -12.51 16.43 -4.11
N LYS A 3 -12.37 17.25 -3.06
CA LYS A 3 -11.97 18.66 -3.19
C LYS A 3 -10.61 18.82 -3.87
N LEU A 4 -9.61 18.05 -3.44
CA LEU A 4 -8.25 18.07 -4.00
C LEU A 4 -8.22 17.57 -5.45
N ARG A 5 -9.03 16.55 -5.78
CA ARG A 5 -9.19 16.08 -7.16
C ARG A 5 -9.76 17.19 -8.05
N GLY A 6 -10.76 17.93 -7.57
CA GLY A 6 -11.33 19.08 -8.29
C GLY A 6 -10.29 20.18 -8.56
N LEU A 7 -9.40 20.44 -7.60
CA LEU A 7 -8.32 21.42 -7.75
C LEU A 7 -7.29 20.98 -8.80
N ARG A 8 -6.88 19.70 -8.81
CA ARG A 8 -5.96 19.15 -9.84
C ARG A 8 -6.54 19.22 -11.24
N LYS A 9 -7.83 18.92 -11.39
CA LYS A 9 -8.53 19.06 -12.67
C LYS A 9 -8.54 20.51 -13.17
N LYS A 10 -8.80 21.48 -12.29
CA LYS A 10 -8.77 22.90 -12.65
C LYS A 10 -7.36 23.38 -13.02
N ALA A 11 -6.33 22.88 -12.34
CA ALA A 11 -4.94 23.24 -12.58
C ALA A 11 -4.29 22.51 -13.77
N GLY A 12 -5.00 21.59 -14.44
CA GLY A 12 -4.45 20.81 -15.55
C GLY A 12 -3.38 19.79 -15.16
N THR A 13 -3.15 19.56 -13.87
CA THR A 13 -2.09 18.69 -13.33
C THR A 13 -2.59 17.28 -12.96
N ASP A 14 -3.81 16.89 -13.39
CA ASP A 14 -4.41 15.59 -13.03
C ASP A 14 -3.59 14.38 -13.52
N ASN A 15 -2.81 14.54 -14.59
CA ASN A 15 -1.92 13.52 -15.16
C ASN A 15 -0.50 13.53 -14.58
N GLN A 16 -0.14 14.53 -13.76
CA GLN A 16 1.14 14.50 -13.05
C GLN A 16 0.97 13.61 -11.83
N VAL A 17 1.58 12.42 -11.86
CA VAL A 17 1.67 11.56 -10.69
C VAL A 17 2.46 12.36 -9.65
N PRO A 18 1.84 12.81 -8.55
CA PRO A 18 2.58 13.55 -7.56
C PRO A 18 3.58 12.57 -6.94
N ALA A 19 4.87 12.90 -7.01
CA ALA A 19 5.84 12.38 -6.07
C ALA A 19 5.20 12.47 -4.68
N LEU A 20 5.13 11.32 -3.98
CA LEU A 20 4.53 11.12 -2.65
C LEU A 20 4.05 12.45 -2.05
N MET A 21 2.79 12.83 -2.32
CA MET A 21 2.27 14.09 -1.80
C MET A 21 2.53 14.07 -0.30
N GLU A 22 3.34 15.01 0.19
CA GLU A 22 3.38 15.33 1.61
C GLU A 22 1.95 15.66 1.99
N SER A 23 1.30 14.67 2.57
CA SER A 23 -0.10 14.82 2.90
C SER A 23 -0.13 15.84 4.03
N GLU A 24 -0.87 16.94 3.86
CA GLU A 24 -1.22 17.87 4.95
C GLU A 24 -1.94 17.17 6.13
N ILE A 25 -2.22 15.88 5.97
CA ILE A 25 -2.77 14.96 6.91
C ILE A 25 -1.70 14.64 7.97
N SER A 26 -2.04 14.81 9.23
CA SER A 26 -1.13 14.43 10.31
C SER A 26 -0.78 12.93 10.26
N SER A 27 0.41 12.55 10.73
CA SER A 27 0.81 11.13 10.80
C SER A 27 -0.18 10.27 11.60
N LYS A 28 -0.96 10.88 12.51
CA LYS A 28 -2.03 10.22 13.24
C LYS A 28 -3.20 9.86 12.33
N GLU A 29 -3.70 10.80 11.54
CA GLU A 29 -4.80 10.59 10.60
C GLU A 29 -4.40 9.66 9.45
N PHE A 30 -3.14 9.70 9.02
CA PHE A 30 -2.60 8.74 8.06
C PHE A 30 -2.68 7.30 8.61
N ARG A 31 -2.15 7.06 9.82
CA ARG A 31 -2.19 5.74 10.47
C ARG A 31 -3.62 5.21 10.64
N MET A 32 -4.57 6.07 11.01
CA MET A 32 -5.98 5.71 11.14
C MET A 32 -6.61 5.33 9.79
N SER A 33 -6.31 6.08 8.74
CA SER A 33 -6.80 5.79 7.39
C SER A 33 -6.21 4.49 6.84
N TRP A 34 -4.93 4.25 7.11
CA TRP A 34 -4.23 3.02 6.73
C TRP A 34 -4.78 1.79 7.45
N ALA A 35 -5.05 1.88 8.76
CA ALA A 35 -5.67 0.82 9.53
C ALA A 35 -7.07 0.44 8.99
N ARG A 36 -7.89 1.43 8.64
CA ARG A 36 -9.21 1.21 8.00
C ARG A 36 -9.08 0.55 6.63
N LEU A 37 -8.06 0.92 5.85
CA LEU A 37 -7.80 0.32 4.55
C LEU A 37 -7.39 -1.14 4.69
N ILE A 38 -6.45 -1.45 5.59
CA ILE A 38 -6.04 -2.82 5.91
C ILE A 38 -7.24 -3.63 6.38
N GLN A 39 -8.07 -3.08 7.28
CA GLN A 39 -9.29 -3.75 7.73
C GLN A 39 -10.23 -4.12 6.57
N LYS A 40 -10.45 -3.19 5.63
CA LYS A 40 -11.29 -3.41 4.45
C LYS A 40 -10.70 -4.40 3.44
N ILE A 41 -9.39 -4.35 3.21
CA ILE A 41 -8.71 -5.25 2.28
C ILE A 41 -8.78 -6.68 2.81
N TYR A 42 -8.50 -6.85 4.10
CA TYR A 42 -8.42 -8.18 4.64
C TYR A 42 -9.80 -8.77 4.93
N ASN A 43 -10.77 -8.06 5.53
CA ASN A 43 -12.16 -8.52 5.85
C ASN A 43 -12.30 -9.97 6.42
N ILE A 44 -11.17 -10.61 6.66
CA ILE A 44 -10.88 -12.02 6.89
C ILE A 44 -9.65 -11.91 7.77
N ASN A 45 -9.71 -12.52 8.95
CA ASN A 45 -8.54 -12.60 9.78
C ASN A 45 -7.50 -13.48 9.05
N PRO A 46 -6.35 -12.92 8.63
CA PRO A 46 -5.35 -13.69 7.88
C PRO A 46 -4.69 -14.79 8.73
N LEU A 47 -4.96 -14.78 10.04
CA LEU A 47 -4.58 -15.84 10.97
C LEU A 47 -5.71 -16.86 11.18
N LEU A 48 -6.68 -16.94 10.26
CA LEU A 48 -7.63 -18.04 10.19
C LEU A 48 -7.41 -18.80 8.88
N CYS A 49 -7.39 -20.13 8.99
CA CYS A 49 -7.36 -20.99 7.81
C CYS A 49 -8.65 -20.78 6.99
N PRO A 50 -8.58 -20.44 5.69
CA PRO A 50 -9.79 -20.22 4.88
C PRO A 50 -10.59 -21.49 4.62
N LYS A 51 -10.01 -22.68 4.88
CA LYS A 51 -10.68 -23.98 4.69
C LYS A 51 -11.40 -24.49 5.93
N CYS A 52 -10.79 -24.34 7.12
CA CYS A 52 -11.32 -24.92 8.37
C CYS A 52 -11.55 -23.90 9.48
N LEU A 53 -11.23 -22.62 9.25
CA LEU A 53 -11.35 -21.53 10.22
C LEU A 53 -10.55 -21.70 11.51
N GLY A 54 -9.58 -22.64 11.52
CA GLY A 54 -8.66 -22.82 12.65
C GLY A 54 -7.65 -21.67 12.77
N SER A 55 -7.25 -21.36 14.00
CA SER A 55 -6.28 -20.31 14.31
C SER A 55 -4.87 -20.67 13.83
N MET A 56 -4.23 -19.73 13.12
CA MET A 56 -2.86 -19.80 12.64
C MET A 56 -1.96 -18.83 13.44
N ARG A 57 -0.64 -19.04 13.39
CA ARG A 57 0.35 -18.19 14.07
C ARG A 57 1.41 -17.72 13.06
N LYS A 58 1.95 -16.52 13.26
CA LYS A 58 3.11 -16.03 12.51
C LYS A 58 4.35 -16.80 12.96
N ILE A 59 5.14 -17.31 12.02
CA ILE A 59 6.36 -18.08 12.32
C ILE A 59 7.65 -17.30 12.00
N SER A 60 7.60 -16.36 11.07
CA SER A 60 8.72 -15.49 10.69
C SER A 60 8.19 -14.23 9.99
N PHE A 61 9.03 -13.20 9.96
CA PHE A 61 8.87 -12.05 9.08
C PHE A 61 9.89 -12.19 7.93
N ILE A 62 9.49 -11.84 6.72
CA ILE A 62 10.40 -11.77 5.57
C ILE A 62 10.79 -10.30 5.44
N GLU A 63 12.04 -9.98 5.75
CA GLU A 63 12.55 -8.60 5.79
C GLU A 63 13.44 -8.27 4.58
N ASP A 64 13.74 -9.25 3.73
CA ASP A 64 14.63 -9.07 2.58
C ASP A 64 13.90 -8.51 1.35
N GLU A 65 14.26 -7.30 0.95
CA GLU A 65 13.98 -6.77 -0.40
C GLU A 65 14.88 -7.50 -1.40
N GLU A 66 14.49 -8.69 -1.86
CA GLU A 66 15.17 -9.31 -2.98
C GLU A 66 14.95 -8.45 -4.23
N ILE A 67 15.95 -7.61 -4.53
CA ILE A 67 16.06 -6.90 -5.81
C ILE A 67 16.09 -7.97 -6.90
N ILE A 68 15.01 -8.08 -7.66
CA ILE A 68 14.98 -8.87 -8.89
C ILE A 68 16.07 -8.28 -9.80
N LYS A 69 17.22 -8.94 -9.88
CA LYS A 69 18.27 -8.59 -10.83
C LYS A 69 17.73 -8.91 -12.22
N ASN A 70 17.43 -7.88 -13.00
CA ASN A 70 17.18 -8.08 -14.43
C ASN A 70 18.39 -8.81 -15.02
N PRO A 71 18.18 -9.87 -15.83
CA PRO A 71 19.29 -10.52 -16.53
C PRO A 71 19.96 -9.46 -17.40
N THR A 72 21.20 -9.10 -17.08
CA THR A 72 21.99 -8.22 -17.92
C THR A 72 22.21 -8.92 -19.26
N PRO A 73 21.87 -8.31 -20.41
CA PRO A 73 22.24 -8.88 -21.69
C PRO A 73 23.77 -8.99 -21.72
N GLY A 74 24.25 -10.19 -22.05
CA GLY A 74 25.67 -10.54 -22.01
C GLY A 74 26.52 -9.53 -22.75
N LYS A 75 27.61 -9.10 -22.10
CA LYS A 75 28.73 -8.46 -22.79
C LYS A 75 29.43 -9.56 -23.60
N SER A 76 29.28 -9.49 -24.92
CA SER A 76 30.23 -10.03 -25.90
C SER A 76 31.36 -9.04 -26.11
#